data_AF-A0A1B0CT90-F1
#
_entry.id   AF-A0A1B0CT90-F1
#
_cell.length_a   1.000
_cell.length_b   1.000
_cell.length_c   1.000
_cell.angle_alpha   90.00
_cell.angle_beta   90.00
_cell.angle_gamma   90.00
#
_symmetry.space_group_name_H-M   'P 1'
#
loop_
_entity.id
_entity.type
_entity.pdbx_description
1 polymer ?
#
loop_
_entity_poly.entity_id
_entity_poly.type
_entity_poly.pdbx_seq_one_letter_code
_entity_poly.pdbx_strand_id
1 'polypeptide(L)'
;MAFVLSFIIVFLLQYLVRILVWLVLIGVVLASVIGTIWLWVKYDLVRRNTPEDSEVGIQRKNSWLAYSIIATIATICIVLVIFAMRKRVKLVIQLFREAGKAIESIPLLLFEPFLTFLSIAICVTLWIYFAMWIESSGDIEVKVANQSVQLAKDSTMRVARWYNLLALFWMSQFIMGCQHCVIAGAVAAWFFTRDRDQLNCPILKSFQRLICYHLGTVACGSLIISLVQIIRVILKAVEYWLRDPQNKVLVFIATCCHCCLGCFEDILQYLTRNAYIETAIFGHPFFEAGRKAFNILSNNALRVFVINSVGDFVLFLGKAFVVLCTVLVGMEVIQQKPGIQHSWVVLILVGLFAYLVAHCFLTVYEMTIDTIFICFCEDCERNDGMSKPYYMSRGLMEFVQNSKKAIESNTFNAWSRNP
;
A
#
# COMPACT_ATOMS: atom_id res chain seq x y z
N MET A 1 -4.20 10.09 -20.39
CA MET A 1 -4.66 10.94 -19.27
C MET A 1 -4.10 10.46 -17.93
N ALA A 2 -4.33 9.21 -17.52
CA ALA A 2 -3.86 8.67 -16.23
C ALA A 2 -2.36 8.94 -15.96
N PHE A 3 -1.46 8.66 -16.91
CA PHE A 3 -0.02 8.96 -16.77
C PHE A 3 0.27 10.43 -16.47
N VAL A 4 -0.38 11.36 -17.19
CA VAL A 4 -0.20 12.80 -17.00
C VAL A 4 -0.75 13.23 -15.64
N LEU A 5 -1.93 12.74 -15.25
CA LEU A 5 -2.51 13.03 -13.93
C LEU A 5 -1.64 12.46 -12.79
N SER A 6 -1.11 11.26 -12.93
CA SER A 6 -0.20 10.66 -11.95
C SER A 6 1.09 11.46 -11.81
N PHE A 7 1.67 11.91 -12.93
CA PHE A 7 2.84 12.78 -12.92
C PHE A 7 2.54 14.13 -12.24
N ILE A 8 1.41 14.75 -12.58
CA ILE A 8 0.94 15.98 -11.94
C ILE A 8 0.75 15.78 -10.45
N ILE A 9 0.13 14.69 -9.99
CA ILE A 9 -0.06 14.43 -8.55
C ILE A 9 1.28 14.26 -7.85
N VAL A 10 2.23 13.54 -8.42
CA VAL A 10 3.57 13.41 -7.84
C VAL A 10 4.24 14.77 -7.70
N PHE A 11 4.09 15.64 -8.71
CA PHE A 11 4.55 17.03 -8.63
C PHE A 11 3.78 17.85 -7.57
N LEU A 12 2.45 17.77 -7.53
CA LEU A 12 1.62 18.47 -6.55
C LEU A 12 1.91 18.02 -5.11
N LEU A 13 2.26 16.75 -4.89
CA LEU A 13 2.69 16.24 -3.58
C LEU A 13 3.95 16.95 -3.09
N GLN A 14 4.79 17.51 -3.97
CA GLN A 14 5.99 18.24 -3.57
C GLN A 14 5.65 19.64 -2.99
N TYR A 15 4.64 20.32 -3.54
CA TYR A 15 4.32 21.71 -3.20
C TYR A 15 3.11 21.86 -2.27
N LEU A 16 2.12 20.99 -2.42
CA LEU A 16 0.82 21.10 -1.74
C LEU A 16 0.64 20.06 -0.63
N VAL A 17 1.68 19.31 -0.26
CA VAL A 17 1.56 18.24 0.76
C VAL A 17 0.96 18.74 2.07
N ARG A 18 1.29 19.97 2.48
CA ARG A 18 0.71 20.57 3.68
C ARG A 18 -0.80 20.72 3.52
N ILE A 19 -1.25 21.35 2.43
CA ILE A 19 -2.67 21.59 2.15
C ILE A 19 -3.41 20.27 2.00
N LEU A 20 -2.84 19.33 1.25
CA LEU A 20 -3.42 18.02 0.99
C LEU A 20 -3.61 17.26 2.30
N VAL A 21 -2.58 17.11 3.14
CA VAL A 21 -2.70 16.43 4.45
C VAL A 21 -3.80 17.07 5.31
N TRP A 22 -3.91 18.40 5.35
CA TRP A 22 -4.98 19.08 6.10
C TRP A 22 -6.36 18.86 5.50
N LEU A 23 -6.52 18.97 4.18
CA LEU A 23 -7.77 18.70 3.47
C LEU A 23 -8.25 17.28 3.78
N VAL A 24 -7.32 16.34 3.76
CA VAL A 24 -7.56 14.92 4.03
C VAL A 24 -8.02 14.69 5.47
N LEU A 25 -7.33 15.27 6.45
CA LEU A 25 -7.72 15.17 7.87
C LEU A 25 -9.08 15.83 8.15
N ILE A 26 -9.31 17.02 7.57
CA ILE A 26 -10.58 17.74 7.69
C ILE A 26 -11.71 16.94 7.01
N GLY A 27 -11.45 16.40 5.83
CA GLY A 27 -12.39 15.60 5.05
C GLY A 27 -12.87 14.36 5.81
N VAL A 28 -11.95 13.64 6.47
CA VAL A 28 -12.31 12.48 7.31
C VAL A 28 -13.20 12.88 8.49
N VAL A 29 -12.91 14.00 9.15
CA VAL A 29 -13.74 14.51 10.26
C VAL A 29 -15.11 14.95 9.75
N LEU A 30 -15.18 15.65 8.62
CA LEU A 30 -16.45 16.06 8.04
C LEU A 30 -17.29 14.85 7.62
N ALA A 31 -16.69 13.87 6.94
CA ALA A 31 -17.38 12.67 6.50
C ALA A 31 -17.91 11.83 7.69
N SER A 32 -17.13 11.69 8.76
CA SER A 32 -17.57 10.94 9.95
C SER A 32 -18.70 11.66 10.71
N VAL A 33 -18.62 12.98 10.83
CA VAL A 33 -19.68 13.80 11.43
C VAL A 33 -20.96 13.74 10.59
N ILE A 34 -20.87 13.95 9.27
CA ILE A 34 -22.01 13.88 8.35
C ILE A 34 -22.65 12.48 8.38
N GLY A 35 -21.84 11.42 8.34
CA GLY A 35 -22.32 10.04 8.40
C GLY A 35 -23.05 9.74 9.72
N THR A 36 -22.52 10.24 10.85
CA THR A 36 -23.17 10.09 12.17
C THR A 36 -24.49 10.84 12.23
N ILE A 37 -24.54 12.08 11.73
CA ILE A 37 -25.79 12.87 11.66
C ILE A 37 -26.82 12.14 10.80
N TRP A 38 -26.43 11.64 9.63
CA TRP A 38 -27.33 10.91 8.74
C TRP A 38 -27.92 9.65 9.38
N LEU A 39 -27.10 8.88 10.13
CA LEU A 39 -27.57 7.72 10.89
C LEU A 39 -28.59 8.10 11.98
N TRP A 40 -28.34 9.19 12.71
CA TRP A 40 -29.28 9.70 13.71
C TRP A 40 -30.61 10.15 13.09
N VAL A 41 -30.56 10.84 11.95
CA VAL A 41 -31.77 11.22 11.20
C VAL A 41 -32.54 9.98 10.71
N LYS A 42 -31.83 8.97 10.20
CA LYS A 42 -32.46 7.70 9.80
C LYS A 42 -33.07 6.96 10.98
N TYR A 43 -32.42 6.95 12.14
CA TYR A 43 -32.98 6.38 13.36
C TYR A 43 -34.27 7.10 13.77
N ASP A 44 -34.29 8.43 13.77
CA ASP A 44 -35.49 9.21 14.11
C ASP A 44 -36.64 8.95 13.13
N LEU A 45 -36.34 8.86 11.83
CA LEU A 45 -37.33 8.50 10.81
C LEU A 45 -37.90 7.09 11.04
N VAL A 46 -37.05 6.10 11.30
CA VAL A 46 -37.47 4.72 11.57
C VAL A 46 -38.26 4.63 12.88
N ARG A 47 -37.87 5.41 13.90
CA ARG A 47 -38.57 5.48 15.19
C ARG A 47 -39.98 6.04 15.04
N ARG A 48 -40.20 7.05 14.18
CA ARG A 48 -41.53 7.66 13.96
C ARG A 48 -42.46 6.83 13.09
N ASN A 49 -41.92 6.14 12.08
CA ASN A 49 -42.72 5.42 11.08
C ASN A 49 -43.00 3.95 11.43
N THR A 50 -42.48 3.44 12.54
CA THR A 50 -42.63 2.03 12.92
C THR A 50 -43.63 1.90 14.07
N PRO A 51 -44.75 1.17 13.90
CA PRO A 51 -45.74 0.94 14.97
C PRO A 51 -45.14 0.19 16.16
N GLU A 52 -45.60 0.49 17.39
CA GLU A 52 -45.05 -0.09 18.64
C GLU A 52 -45.34 -1.59 18.79
N ASP A 53 -46.32 -2.14 18.07
CA ASP A 53 -46.81 -3.52 18.28
C ASP A 53 -46.14 -4.59 17.40
N SER A 54 -45.15 -4.23 16.57
CA SER A 54 -44.50 -5.15 15.64
C SER A 54 -43.10 -5.58 16.11
N GLU A 55 -42.90 -6.87 16.39
CA GLU A 55 -41.61 -7.46 16.84
C GLU A 55 -40.45 -7.15 15.87
N VAL A 56 -40.71 -7.25 14.56
CA VAL A 56 -39.76 -6.88 13.49
C VAL A 56 -39.43 -5.39 13.51
N GLY A 57 -40.40 -4.55 13.88
CA GLY A 57 -40.24 -3.10 14.00
C GLY A 57 -39.33 -2.71 15.17
N ILE A 58 -39.50 -3.37 16.31
CA ILE A 58 -38.67 -3.19 17.51
C ILE A 58 -37.22 -3.60 17.22
N GLN A 59 -37.01 -4.76 16.57
CA GLN A 59 -35.67 -5.21 16.20
C GLN A 59 -34.99 -4.22 15.24
N ARG A 60 -35.71 -3.74 14.21
CA ARG A 60 -35.20 -2.73 13.27
C ARG A 60 -34.81 -1.43 13.97
N LYS A 61 -35.65 -0.94 14.89
CA LYS A 61 -35.36 0.26 15.71
C LYS A 61 -34.09 0.07 16.54
N ASN A 62 -33.94 -1.08 17.20
CA ASN A 62 -32.77 -1.40 18.03
C ASN A 62 -31.48 -1.51 17.19
N SER A 63 -31.54 -2.07 15.98
CA SER A 63 -30.38 -2.12 15.08
C SER A 63 -29.92 -0.73 14.65
N TRP A 64 -30.83 0.15 14.23
CA TRP A 64 -30.47 1.52 13.83
C TRP A 64 -29.97 2.37 15.01
N LEU A 65 -30.52 2.16 16.21
CA LEU A 65 -30.01 2.77 17.44
C LEU A 65 -28.57 2.31 17.72
N ALA A 66 -28.31 1.00 17.63
CA ALA A 66 -26.98 0.44 17.82
C ALA A 66 -25.97 1.00 16.81
N TYR A 67 -26.33 1.07 15.52
CA TYR A 67 -25.47 1.66 14.48
C TYR A 67 -25.15 3.14 14.75
N SER A 68 -26.14 3.92 15.22
CA SER A 68 -25.95 5.35 15.52
C SER A 68 -25.04 5.58 16.73
N ILE A 69 -25.17 4.76 17.78
CA ILE A 69 -24.30 4.81 18.96
C ILE A 69 -22.87 4.42 18.59
N ILE A 70 -22.70 3.31 17.85
CA ILE A 70 -21.38 2.86 17.39
C ILE A 70 -20.71 3.92 16.53
N ALA A 71 -21.44 4.53 15.59
CA ALA A 71 -20.92 5.61 14.74
C ALA A 71 -20.52 6.86 15.53
N THR A 72 -21.25 7.19 16.60
CA THR A 72 -20.92 8.31 17.48
C THR A 72 -19.62 8.05 18.23
N ILE A 73 -19.46 6.86 18.82
CA ILE A 73 -18.22 6.45 19.49
C ILE A 73 -17.06 6.45 18.52
N ALA A 74 -17.23 5.86 17.32
CA ALA A 74 -16.22 5.84 16.28
C ALA A 74 -15.79 7.26 15.87
N THR A 75 -16.74 8.18 15.70
CA THR A 75 -16.45 9.58 15.35
C THR A 75 -15.66 10.29 16.44
N ILE A 76 -16.04 10.11 17.71
CA ILE A 76 -15.28 10.67 18.86
C ILE A 76 -13.85 10.09 18.88
N CYS A 77 -13.70 8.77 18.72
CA CYS A 77 -12.40 8.12 18.65
C CYS A 77 -11.56 8.68 17.50
N ILE A 78 -12.12 8.82 16.30
CA ILE A 78 -11.43 9.37 15.13
C ILE A 78 -10.95 10.80 15.40
N VAL A 79 -11.80 11.66 15.97
CA VAL A 79 -11.45 13.05 16.28
C VAL A 79 -10.35 13.13 17.35
N LEU A 80 -10.43 12.31 18.40
CA LEU A 80 -9.41 12.22 19.45
C LEU A 80 -8.06 11.71 18.90
N VAL A 81 -8.10 10.68 18.06
CA VAL A 81 -6.92 10.14 17.38
C VAL A 81 -6.27 11.21 16.50
N ILE A 82 -7.05 11.90 15.65
CA ILE A 82 -6.55 13.00 14.83
C ILE A 82 -5.96 14.12 15.69
N PHE A 83 -6.62 14.49 16.80
CA PHE A 83 -6.12 15.50 17.73
C PHE A 83 -4.78 15.09 18.36
N ALA A 84 -4.66 13.87 18.85
CA ALA A 84 -3.41 13.32 19.39
C ALA A 84 -2.30 13.26 18.33
N MET A 85 -2.65 12.93 17.09
CA MET A 85 -1.72 12.80 15.97
C MET A 85 -1.25 14.15 15.40
N ARG A 86 -1.85 15.29 15.76
CA ARG A 86 -1.47 16.64 15.25
C ARG A 86 0.04 16.93 15.35
N LYS A 87 0.69 16.46 16.43
CA LYS A 87 2.14 16.64 16.61
C LYS A 87 2.97 15.81 15.62
N ARG A 88 2.48 14.62 15.26
CA ARG A 88 3.14 13.69 14.31
C ARG A 88 2.87 14.08 12.86
N VAL A 89 1.72 14.69 12.56
CA VAL A 89 1.39 15.22 11.21
C VAL A 89 2.46 16.19 10.70
N LYS A 90 3.06 17.00 11.58
CA LYS A 90 4.17 17.88 11.21
C LYS A 90 5.38 17.11 10.68
N LEU A 91 5.72 15.97 11.29
CA LEU A 91 6.81 15.10 10.80
C LEU A 91 6.45 14.48 9.46
N VAL A 92 5.22 13.99 9.29
CA VAL A 92 4.76 13.43 8.00
C VAL A 92 4.91 14.46 6.89
N ILE A 93 4.42 15.69 7.10
CA ILE A 93 4.57 16.79 6.14
C ILE A 93 6.05 17.05 5.82
N GLN A 94 6.92 16.99 6.83
CA GLN A 94 8.35 17.21 6.64
C GLN A 94 9.02 16.06 5.86
N LEU A 95 8.67 14.80 6.15
CA LEU A 95 9.15 13.62 5.42
C LEU A 95 8.70 13.66 3.96
N PHE A 96 7.44 13.99 3.70
CA PHE A 96 6.93 14.17 2.35
C PHE A 96 7.67 15.30 1.62
N ARG A 97 7.98 16.42 2.30
CA ARG A 97 8.75 17.52 1.69
C ARG A 97 10.18 17.10 1.35
N GLU A 98 10.85 16.35 2.22
CA GLU A 98 12.18 15.81 1.90
C GLU A 98 12.14 14.75 0.81
N ALA A 99 11.11 13.91 0.76
CA ALA A 99 10.89 12.97 -0.34
C ALA A 99 10.72 13.73 -1.67
N GLY A 100 9.99 14.84 -1.66
CA GLY A 100 9.88 15.73 -2.81
C GLY A 100 11.24 16.26 -3.29
N LYS A 101 12.09 16.74 -2.37
CA LYS A 101 13.45 17.20 -2.69
C LYS A 101 14.34 16.08 -3.24
N ALA A 102 14.21 14.86 -2.71
CA ALA A 102 14.96 13.70 -3.21
C ALA A 102 14.56 13.37 -4.65
N ILE A 103 13.25 13.37 -4.95
CA ILE A 103 12.72 13.14 -6.30
C ILE A 103 13.14 14.26 -7.26
N GLU A 104 13.14 15.51 -6.81
CA GLU A 104 13.61 16.66 -7.59
C GLU A 104 15.12 16.57 -7.90
N SER A 105 15.92 16.14 -6.93
CA SER A 105 17.37 15.96 -7.11
C SER A 105 17.73 14.75 -7.95
N ILE A 106 16.85 13.74 -8.02
CA ILE A 106 17.06 12.48 -8.72
C ILE A 106 15.90 12.26 -9.70
N PRO A 107 15.80 13.05 -10.79
CA PRO A 107 14.65 13.01 -11.69
C PRO A 107 14.41 11.65 -12.34
N LEU A 108 15.46 10.81 -12.46
CA LEU A 108 15.37 9.43 -12.94
C LEU A 108 14.44 8.55 -12.09
N LEU A 109 14.16 8.90 -10.82
CA LEU A 109 13.15 8.21 -10.00
C LEU A 109 11.76 8.23 -10.65
N LEU A 110 11.41 9.29 -11.39
CA LEU A 110 10.11 9.40 -12.08
C LEU A 110 10.00 8.49 -13.30
N PHE A 111 11.12 7.93 -13.78
CA PHE A 111 11.14 6.97 -14.87
C PHE A 111 10.93 5.52 -14.39
N GLU A 112 11.23 5.23 -13.11
CA GLU A 112 11.10 3.90 -12.52
C GLU A 112 9.70 3.26 -12.68
N PRO A 113 8.57 3.97 -12.50
CA PRO A 113 7.24 3.38 -12.69
C PRO A 113 7.02 2.82 -14.10
N PHE A 114 7.63 3.43 -15.12
CA PHE A 114 7.52 2.97 -16.50
C PHE A 114 8.29 1.68 -16.72
N LEU A 115 9.49 1.57 -16.12
CA LEU A 115 10.29 0.36 -16.18
C LEU A 115 9.59 -0.80 -15.46
N THR A 116 9.02 -0.56 -14.29
CA THR A 116 8.21 -1.57 -13.57
C THR A 116 6.99 -1.98 -14.38
N PHE A 117 6.24 -1.01 -14.92
CA PHE A 117 5.04 -1.29 -15.70
C PHE A 117 5.38 -2.14 -16.94
N LEU A 118 6.45 -1.79 -17.66
CA LEU A 118 6.94 -2.56 -18.80
C LEU A 118 7.35 -3.98 -18.39
N SER A 119 8.08 -4.11 -17.28
CA SER A 119 8.54 -5.41 -16.77
C SER A 119 7.36 -6.31 -16.36
N ILE A 120 6.34 -5.75 -15.70
CA ILE A 120 5.10 -6.47 -15.36
C ILE A 120 4.34 -6.86 -16.63
N ALA A 121 4.21 -5.97 -17.61
CA ALA A 121 3.54 -6.28 -18.87
C ALA A 121 4.24 -7.43 -19.62
N ILE A 122 5.56 -7.43 -19.65
CA ILE A 122 6.36 -8.54 -20.20
C ILE A 122 6.10 -9.83 -19.41
N CYS A 123 6.13 -9.77 -18.08
CA CYS A 123 5.86 -10.91 -17.20
C CYS A 123 4.47 -11.52 -17.45
N VAL A 124 3.43 -10.69 -17.56
CA VAL A 124 2.06 -11.14 -17.85
C VAL A 124 1.97 -11.74 -19.25
N THR A 125 2.62 -11.12 -20.24
CA THR A 125 2.63 -11.63 -21.62
C THR A 125 3.29 -13.02 -21.69
N LEU A 126 4.44 -13.19 -21.03
CA LEU A 126 5.12 -14.48 -20.93
C LEU A 126 4.27 -15.51 -20.19
N TRP A 127 3.59 -15.10 -19.11
CA TRP A 127 2.68 -16.00 -18.39
C TRP A 127 1.52 -16.48 -19.26
N ILE A 128 0.89 -15.60 -20.04
CA ILE A 128 -0.18 -15.97 -20.99
C ILE A 128 0.38 -16.91 -22.05
N TYR A 129 1.55 -16.60 -22.60
CA TYR A 129 2.24 -17.45 -23.57
C TYR A 129 2.45 -18.87 -23.03
N PHE A 130 3.06 -19.01 -21.84
CA PHE A 130 3.26 -20.31 -21.23
C PHE A 130 1.94 -21.00 -20.86
N ALA A 131 0.92 -20.26 -20.42
CA ALA A 131 -0.41 -20.82 -20.15
C ALA A 131 -1.05 -21.43 -21.41
N MET A 132 -0.94 -20.74 -22.56
CA MET A 132 -1.42 -21.27 -23.84
C MET A 132 -0.66 -22.53 -24.25
N TRP A 133 0.67 -22.54 -24.12
CA TRP A 133 1.49 -23.72 -24.39
C TRP A 133 1.08 -24.91 -23.52
N ILE A 134 0.91 -24.69 -22.22
CA ILE A 134 0.48 -25.73 -21.26
C ILE A 134 -0.90 -26.28 -21.63
N GLU A 135 -1.88 -25.43 -22.00
CA GLU A 135 -3.20 -25.93 -22.43
C GLU A 135 -3.16 -26.65 -23.78
N SER A 136 -2.26 -26.26 -24.68
CA SER A 136 -2.15 -26.85 -26.01
C SER A 136 -1.43 -28.20 -26.05
N SER A 137 -0.68 -28.55 -25.00
CA SER A 137 0.14 -29.77 -24.94
C SER A 137 -0.61 -31.01 -24.48
N GLY A 138 -1.95 -30.99 -24.46
CA GLY A 138 -2.77 -32.16 -24.08
C GLY A 138 -2.92 -33.15 -25.24
N ASP A 139 -2.85 -34.44 -24.93
CA ASP A 139 -3.06 -35.50 -25.92
C ASP A 139 -4.54 -35.63 -26.30
N ILE A 140 -4.81 -36.02 -27.55
CA ILE A 140 -6.18 -36.18 -28.05
C ILE A 140 -6.69 -37.58 -27.69
N GLU A 141 -7.63 -37.67 -26.75
CA GLU A 141 -8.36 -38.91 -26.48
C GLU A 141 -9.78 -38.84 -27.06
N VAL A 142 -10.08 -39.74 -28.00
CA VAL A 142 -11.42 -39.87 -28.56
C VAL A 142 -12.25 -40.79 -27.67
N LYS A 143 -13.16 -40.22 -26.87
CA LYS A 143 -14.13 -41.03 -26.11
C LYS A 143 -15.24 -41.51 -27.04
N VAL A 144 -15.10 -42.75 -27.52
CA VAL A 144 -16.03 -43.42 -28.46
C VAL A 144 -17.47 -43.43 -27.96
N ALA A 145 -17.71 -43.42 -26.65
CA ALA A 145 -19.05 -43.46 -26.05
C ALA A 145 -19.90 -42.20 -26.30
N ASN A 146 -19.30 -41.01 -26.46
CA ASN A 146 -20.03 -39.73 -26.53
C ASN A 146 -19.75 -38.92 -27.82
N GLN A 147 -19.00 -39.47 -28.78
CA GLN A 147 -18.55 -38.74 -30.00
C GLN A 147 -17.95 -37.34 -29.71
N SER A 148 -17.36 -37.15 -28.52
CA SER A 148 -16.72 -35.90 -28.13
C SER A 148 -15.21 -36.10 -28.08
N VAL A 149 -14.49 -35.23 -28.78
CA VAL A 149 -13.03 -35.14 -28.72
C VAL A 149 -12.71 -34.35 -27.44
N GLN A 150 -12.12 -35.01 -26.44
CA GLN A 150 -11.65 -34.34 -25.23
C GLN A 150 -10.13 -34.43 -25.18
N LEU A 151 -9.47 -33.29 -24.95
CA LEU A 151 -8.05 -33.26 -24.67
C LEU A 151 -7.81 -33.94 -23.31
N ALA A 152 -7.09 -35.06 -23.30
CA ALA A 152 -6.72 -35.76 -22.08
C ALA A 152 -5.78 -34.88 -21.26
N LYS A 153 -6.17 -34.64 -20.00
CA LYS A 153 -5.41 -33.77 -19.11
C LYS A 153 -4.51 -34.58 -18.20
N ASP A 154 -3.25 -34.74 -18.60
CA ASP A 154 -2.22 -35.43 -17.81
C ASP A 154 -1.91 -34.70 -16.48
N SER A 155 -1.43 -35.46 -15.49
CA SER A 155 -1.03 -34.97 -14.17
C SER A 155 0.06 -33.91 -14.25
N THR A 156 0.99 -34.06 -15.20
CA THR A 156 2.07 -33.10 -15.46
C THR A 156 1.51 -31.72 -15.84
N MET A 157 0.49 -31.67 -16.69
CA MET A 157 -0.17 -30.42 -17.08
C MET A 157 -0.84 -29.74 -15.89
N ARG A 158 -1.44 -30.51 -14.97
CA ARG A 158 -2.06 -29.94 -13.75
C ARG A 158 -1.03 -29.28 -12.86
N VAL A 159 0.13 -29.92 -12.64
CA VAL A 159 1.24 -29.35 -11.85
C VAL A 159 1.82 -28.10 -12.54
N ALA A 160 2.02 -28.16 -13.86
CA ALA A 160 2.56 -27.04 -14.64
C ALA A 160 1.68 -25.79 -14.56
N ARG A 161 0.34 -25.93 -14.54
CA ARG A 161 -0.58 -24.79 -14.34
C ARG A 161 -0.37 -24.08 -13.01
N TRP A 162 -0.27 -24.85 -11.92
CA TRP A 162 -0.02 -24.29 -10.59
C TRP A 162 1.37 -23.69 -10.48
N TYR A 163 2.38 -24.31 -11.08
CA TYR A 163 3.73 -23.75 -11.16
C TYR A 163 3.76 -22.44 -11.96
N ASN A 164 3.11 -22.38 -13.12
CA ASN A 164 3.03 -21.15 -13.93
C ASN A 164 2.31 -20.03 -13.17
N LEU A 165 1.27 -20.36 -12.40
CA LEU A 165 0.62 -19.39 -11.51
C LEU A 165 1.58 -18.91 -10.40
N LEU A 166 2.30 -19.83 -9.74
CA LEU A 166 3.32 -19.48 -8.74
C LEU A 166 4.39 -18.56 -9.33
N ALA A 167 4.87 -18.87 -10.55
CA ALA A 167 5.83 -18.06 -11.26
C ALA A 167 5.31 -16.63 -11.52
N LEU A 168 4.04 -16.45 -11.89
CA LEU A 168 3.45 -15.12 -12.06
C LEU A 168 3.49 -14.29 -10.77
N PHE A 169 3.02 -14.86 -9.65
CA PHE A 169 3.02 -14.17 -8.36
C PHE A 169 4.45 -13.85 -7.91
N TRP A 170 5.35 -14.83 -8.00
CA TRP A 170 6.74 -14.64 -7.59
C TRP A 170 7.47 -13.61 -8.45
N MET A 171 7.37 -13.70 -9.78
CA MET A 171 8.03 -12.74 -10.67
C MET A 171 7.45 -11.33 -10.52
N SER A 172 6.14 -11.19 -10.26
CA SER A 172 5.53 -9.89 -9.98
C SER A 172 6.08 -9.28 -8.68
N GLN A 173 6.16 -10.07 -7.60
CA GLN A 173 6.77 -9.64 -6.34
C GLN A 173 8.27 -9.34 -6.49
N PHE A 174 8.97 -10.11 -7.33
CA PHE A 174 10.39 -9.91 -7.61
C PHE A 174 10.63 -8.58 -8.32
N ILE A 175 9.87 -8.26 -9.36
CA ILE A 175 9.95 -6.99 -10.08
C ILE A 175 9.68 -5.81 -9.13
N MET A 176 8.65 -5.90 -8.29
CA MET A 176 8.36 -4.88 -7.28
C MET A 176 9.49 -4.75 -6.24
N GLY A 177 10.07 -5.87 -5.79
CA GLY A 177 11.20 -5.87 -4.87
C GLY A 177 12.47 -5.26 -5.48
N CYS A 178 12.73 -5.49 -6.77
CA CYS A 178 13.80 -4.84 -7.51
C CYS A 178 13.62 -3.31 -7.50
N GLN A 179 12.41 -2.84 -7.86
CA GLN A 179 12.07 -1.41 -7.79
C GLN A 179 12.30 -0.83 -6.40
N HIS A 180 11.82 -1.51 -5.34
CA HIS A 180 12.00 -1.07 -3.97
C HIS A 180 13.49 -0.91 -3.59
N CYS A 181 14.31 -1.90 -3.94
CA CYS A 181 15.75 -1.87 -3.64
C CYS A 181 16.49 -0.78 -4.43
N VAL A 182 16.15 -0.56 -5.71
CA VAL A 182 16.74 0.47 -6.56
C VAL A 182 16.45 1.87 -6.02
N ILE A 183 15.18 2.15 -5.73
CA ILE A 183 14.74 3.43 -5.15
C ILE A 183 15.42 3.65 -3.81
N ALA A 184 15.38 2.65 -2.92
CA ALA A 184 15.96 2.76 -1.59
C ALA A 184 17.46 3.06 -1.66
N GLY A 185 18.21 2.36 -2.52
CA GLY A 185 19.64 2.59 -2.64
C GLY A 185 20.00 3.94 -3.26
N ALA A 186 19.17 4.49 -4.14
CA ALA A 186 19.37 5.82 -4.72
C ALA A 186 19.04 6.93 -3.71
N VAL A 187 17.93 6.79 -2.99
CA VAL A 187 17.48 7.75 -1.98
C VAL A 187 18.41 7.73 -0.76
N ALA A 188 18.87 6.56 -0.32
CA ALA A 188 19.86 6.43 0.75
C ALA A 188 21.19 7.09 0.38
N ALA A 189 21.67 6.89 -0.86
CA ALA A 189 22.87 7.57 -1.35
C ALA A 189 22.70 9.09 -1.33
N TRP A 190 21.54 9.60 -1.72
CA TRP A 190 21.23 11.03 -1.65
C TRP A 190 21.11 11.56 -0.22
N PHE A 191 20.52 10.78 0.69
CA PHE A 191 20.33 11.17 2.08
C PHE A 191 21.66 11.29 2.83
N PHE A 192 22.56 10.31 2.66
CA PHE A 192 23.83 10.25 3.37
C PHE A 192 25.00 10.95 2.64
N THR A 193 24.73 11.66 1.54
CA THR A 193 25.75 12.49 0.87
C THR A 193 25.56 13.96 1.23
N ARG A 194 26.63 14.59 1.74
CA ARG A 194 26.59 16.02 2.12
C ARG A 194 26.52 16.95 0.93
N ASP A 195 27.40 16.74 -0.04
CA ASP A 195 27.43 17.50 -1.28
C ASP A 195 26.70 16.73 -2.38
N ARG A 196 25.42 17.08 -2.56
CA ARG A 196 24.51 16.37 -3.45
C ARG A 196 24.85 16.60 -4.92
N ASP A 197 25.61 17.63 -5.25
CA ASP A 197 26.02 17.95 -6.62
C ASP A 197 27.06 16.93 -7.14
N GLN A 198 27.70 16.18 -6.25
CA GLN A 198 28.66 15.11 -6.59
C GLN A 198 27.98 13.78 -6.96
N LEU A 199 26.66 13.67 -6.78
CA LEU A 199 25.91 12.43 -7.02
C LEU A 199 25.68 12.21 -8.53
N ASN A 200 26.66 11.61 -9.19
CA ASN A 200 26.50 11.17 -10.57
C ASN A 200 25.57 9.93 -10.66
N CYS A 201 24.36 10.14 -11.16
CA CYS A 201 23.34 9.13 -11.50
C CYS A 201 23.12 8.05 -10.42
N PRO A 202 22.63 8.41 -9.21
CA PRO A 202 22.47 7.47 -8.10
C PRO A 202 21.51 6.31 -8.41
N ILE A 203 20.49 6.53 -9.25
CA ILE A 203 19.59 5.47 -9.76
C ILE A 203 20.37 4.38 -10.47
N LEU A 204 21.23 4.75 -11.44
CA LEU A 204 21.94 3.78 -12.26
C LEU A 204 22.95 2.98 -11.43
N LYS A 205 23.65 3.64 -10.51
CA LYS A 205 24.54 2.97 -9.55
C LYS A 205 23.76 2.02 -8.64
N SER A 206 22.56 2.42 -8.19
CA SER A 206 21.69 1.57 -7.39
C SER A 206 21.23 0.33 -8.17
N PHE A 207 20.85 0.52 -9.43
CA PHE A 207 20.47 -0.56 -10.34
C PHE A 207 21.63 -1.53 -10.61
N GLN A 208 22.83 -1.02 -10.82
CA GLN A 208 24.03 -1.85 -10.96
C GLN A 208 24.31 -2.68 -9.70
N ARG A 209 24.23 -2.06 -8.50
CA ARG A 209 24.39 -2.78 -7.22
C ARG A 209 23.33 -3.87 -7.04
N LEU A 210 22.09 -3.59 -7.43
CA LEU A 210 21.02 -4.59 -7.40
C LEU A 210 21.42 -5.82 -8.22
N ILE A 211 21.77 -5.62 -9.50
CA ILE A 211 22.10 -6.71 -10.43
C ILE A 211 23.33 -7.50 -9.96
N CYS A 212 24.37 -6.80 -9.51
CA CYS A 212 25.62 -7.46 -9.13
C CYS A 212 25.55 -8.18 -7.77
N TYR A 213 24.78 -7.67 -6.81
CA TYR A 213 24.90 -8.10 -5.41
C TYR A 213 23.59 -8.47 -4.70
N HIS A 214 22.43 -7.94 -5.12
CA HIS A 214 21.21 -8.04 -4.30
C HIS A 214 20.03 -8.79 -4.94
N LEU A 215 20.16 -9.32 -6.16
CA LEU A 215 19.11 -10.14 -6.79
C LEU A 215 18.70 -11.34 -5.91
N GLY A 216 19.65 -12.01 -5.24
CA GLY A 216 19.34 -13.13 -4.34
C GLY A 216 18.50 -12.72 -3.12
N THR A 217 18.82 -11.58 -2.51
CA THR A 217 18.05 -11.00 -1.39
C THR A 217 16.63 -10.66 -1.81
N VAL A 218 16.48 -10.04 -3.00
CA VAL A 218 15.17 -9.71 -3.56
C VAL A 218 14.38 -10.98 -3.92
N ALA A 219 15.01 -11.98 -4.55
CA ALA A 219 14.41 -13.27 -4.88
C ALA A 219 13.88 -13.99 -3.64
N CYS A 220 14.65 -14.00 -2.54
CA CYS A 220 14.23 -14.62 -1.28
C CYS A 220 13.00 -13.91 -0.66
N GLY A 221 13.04 -12.58 -0.53
CA GLY A 221 11.93 -11.83 0.05
C GLY A 221 10.64 -11.90 -0.79
N SER A 222 10.77 -11.81 -2.12
CA SER A 222 9.63 -11.91 -3.04
C SER A 222 9.01 -13.30 -3.07
N LEU A 223 9.83 -14.36 -2.94
CA LEU A 223 9.34 -15.73 -2.84
C LEU A 223 8.47 -15.91 -1.59
N ILE A 224 8.95 -15.44 -0.44
CA ILE A 224 8.23 -15.53 0.84
C ILE A 224 6.85 -14.84 0.75
N ILE A 225 6.77 -13.65 0.17
CA ILE A 225 5.47 -12.97 -0.06
C ILE A 225 4.58 -13.79 -1.01
N SER A 226 5.13 -14.26 -2.13
CA SER A 226 4.36 -14.98 -3.15
C SER A 226 3.76 -16.29 -2.64
N LEU A 227 4.46 -17.00 -1.74
CA LEU A 227 3.95 -18.22 -1.11
C LEU A 227 2.70 -17.92 -0.26
N VAL A 228 2.73 -16.85 0.53
CA VAL A 228 1.56 -16.42 1.33
C VAL A 228 0.40 -16.00 0.42
N GLN A 229 0.68 -15.28 -0.67
CA GLN A 229 -0.33 -14.89 -1.67
C GLN A 229 -1.03 -16.09 -2.27
N ILE A 230 -0.28 -17.12 -2.65
CA ILE A 230 -0.86 -18.34 -3.23
C ILE A 230 -1.66 -19.13 -2.21
N ILE A 231 -1.17 -19.25 -0.97
CA ILE A 231 -1.95 -19.87 0.12
C ILE A 231 -3.29 -19.15 0.30
N ARG A 232 -3.29 -17.81 0.27
CA ARG A 232 -4.51 -16.99 0.39
C ARG A 232 -5.47 -17.20 -0.79
N VAL A 233 -4.95 -17.27 -2.02
CA VAL A 233 -5.75 -17.56 -3.23
C VAL A 233 -6.35 -18.96 -3.17
N ILE A 234 -5.56 -19.97 -2.77
CA ILE A 234 -6.04 -21.35 -2.61
C ILE A 234 -7.15 -21.41 -1.56
N LEU A 235 -6.97 -20.76 -0.40
CA LEU A 235 -8.01 -20.74 0.63
C LEU A 235 -9.29 -20.05 0.15
N LYS A 236 -9.17 -18.97 -0.64
CA LYS A 236 -10.35 -18.34 -1.24
C LYS A 236 -11.04 -19.25 -2.26
N ALA A 237 -10.28 -19.99 -3.05
CA ALA A 237 -10.83 -20.98 -3.96
C ALA A 237 -11.53 -22.11 -3.19
N VAL A 238 -10.91 -22.66 -2.14
CA VAL A 238 -11.51 -23.68 -1.28
C VAL A 238 -12.79 -23.17 -0.62
N GLU A 239 -12.80 -21.94 -0.11
CA GLU A 239 -14.01 -21.28 0.42
C GLU A 239 -15.11 -21.23 -0.63
N TYR A 240 -14.78 -20.88 -1.88
CA TYR A 240 -15.74 -20.85 -2.99
C TYR A 240 -16.31 -22.24 -3.31
N TRP A 241 -15.47 -23.27 -3.39
CA TRP A 241 -15.89 -24.65 -3.69
C TRP A 241 -16.72 -25.28 -2.59
N LEU A 242 -16.41 -24.97 -1.32
CA LEU A 242 -17.09 -25.54 -0.16
C LEU A 242 -18.24 -24.66 0.35
N ARG A 243 -18.62 -23.61 -0.39
CA ARG A 243 -19.69 -22.70 0.02
C ARG A 243 -21.05 -23.36 -0.12
N ASP A 244 -21.40 -24.19 0.86
CA ASP A 244 -22.77 -24.65 1.08
C ASP A 244 -23.50 -23.62 1.95
N PRO A 245 -24.65 -23.07 1.50
CA PRO A 245 -25.48 -22.16 2.30
C PRO A 245 -25.83 -22.69 3.70
N GLN A 246 -25.82 -24.01 3.91
CA GLN A 246 -26.19 -24.63 5.17
C GLN A 246 -25.04 -24.66 6.20
N ASN A 247 -23.78 -24.71 5.78
CA ASN A 247 -22.63 -24.85 6.67
C ASN A 247 -22.01 -23.51 7.10
N LYS A 248 -22.76 -22.76 7.92
CA LYS A 248 -22.35 -21.43 8.43
C LYS A 248 -21.01 -21.44 9.19
N VAL A 249 -20.67 -22.54 9.87
CA VAL A 249 -19.41 -22.69 10.62
C VAL A 249 -18.20 -22.72 9.68
N LEU A 250 -18.28 -23.46 8.57
CA LEU A 250 -17.21 -23.55 7.59
C LEU A 250 -16.95 -22.21 6.92
N VAL A 251 -18.01 -21.48 6.55
CA VAL A 251 -17.93 -20.13 5.99
C VAL A 251 -17.26 -19.18 6.98
N PHE A 252 -17.62 -19.25 8.26
CA PHE A 252 -17.02 -18.42 9.31
C PHE A 252 -15.51 -18.70 9.48
N ILE A 253 -15.11 -19.97 9.60
CA ILE A 253 -13.70 -20.35 9.75
C ILE A 253 -12.89 -19.93 8.51
N ALA A 254 -13.38 -20.21 7.31
CA ALA A 254 -12.71 -19.84 6.07
C ALA A 254 -12.54 -18.31 5.95
N THR A 255 -13.58 -17.54 6.32
CA THR A 255 -13.52 -16.07 6.34
C THR A 255 -12.48 -15.58 7.36
N CYS A 256 -12.44 -16.17 8.56
CA CYS A 256 -11.48 -15.82 9.60
C CYS A 256 -10.03 -16.12 9.15
N CYS A 257 -9.78 -17.31 8.61
CA CYS A 257 -8.47 -17.69 8.07
C CYS A 257 -8.03 -16.79 6.91
N HIS A 258 -8.94 -16.45 5.99
CA HIS A 258 -8.66 -15.53 4.89
C HIS A 258 -8.29 -14.13 5.41
N CYS A 259 -8.98 -13.64 6.44
CA CYS A 259 -8.67 -12.37 7.09
C CYS A 259 -7.29 -12.40 7.77
N CYS A 260 -7.02 -13.41 8.59
CA CYS A 260 -5.73 -13.56 9.30
C CYS A 260 -4.55 -13.64 8.34
N LEU A 261 -4.70 -14.38 7.23
CA LEU A 261 -3.66 -14.47 6.21
C LEU A 261 -3.52 -13.18 5.40
N GLY A 262 -4.60 -12.45 5.18
CA GLY A 262 -4.53 -11.10 4.61
C GLY A 262 -3.69 -10.17 5.51
N CYS A 263 -3.99 -10.12 6.81
CA CYS A 263 -3.20 -9.35 7.76
C CYS A 263 -1.73 -9.79 7.81
N PHE A 264 -1.47 -11.10 7.75
CA PHE A 264 -0.12 -11.63 7.72
C PHE A 264 0.62 -11.25 6.43
N GLU A 265 -0.05 -11.31 5.28
CA GLU A 265 0.48 -10.85 4.00
C GLU A 265 0.86 -9.37 4.06
N ASP A 266 -0.01 -8.52 4.61
CA ASP A 266 0.24 -7.07 4.73
C ASP A 266 1.45 -6.78 5.63
N ILE A 267 1.55 -7.45 6.78
CA ILE A 267 2.71 -7.33 7.69
C ILE A 267 3.98 -7.81 6.99
N LEU A 268 3.91 -8.93 6.27
CA LEU A 268 5.04 -9.52 5.58
C LEU A 268 5.56 -8.62 4.45
N GLN A 269 4.66 -8.03 3.67
CA GLN A 269 4.99 -7.04 2.65
C GLN A 269 5.66 -5.82 3.29
N TYR A 270 5.11 -5.31 4.40
CA TYR A 270 5.69 -4.20 5.14
C TYR A 270 7.10 -4.53 5.63
N LEU A 271 7.30 -5.66 6.31
CA LEU A 271 8.62 -6.06 6.81
C LEU A 271 9.64 -6.26 5.68
N THR A 272 9.22 -6.91 4.59
CA THR A 272 10.06 -7.17 3.42
C THR A 272 10.50 -5.87 2.74
N ARG A 273 9.58 -4.91 2.60
CA ARG A 273 9.86 -3.57 2.08
C ARG A 273 10.94 -2.85 2.90
N ASN A 274 10.79 -2.86 4.22
CA ASN A 274 11.76 -2.24 5.12
C ASN A 274 13.10 -3.01 5.15
N ALA A 275 13.08 -4.34 5.01
CA ALA A 275 14.29 -5.14 4.86
C ALA A 275 15.07 -4.78 3.59
N TYR A 276 14.39 -4.53 2.46
CA TYR A 276 15.05 -4.09 1.23
C TYR A 276 15.71 -2.71 1.38
N ILE A 277 15.09 -1.80 2.14
CA ILE A 277 15.69 -0.50 2.45
C ILE A 277 16.99 -0.70 3.24
N GLU A 278 16.94 -1.51 4.30
CA GLU A 278 18.11 -1.80 5.14
C GLU A 278 19.22 -2.51 4.36
N THR A 279 18.88 -3.47 3.49
CA THR A 279 19.82 -4.08 2.55
C THR A 279 20.44 -3.04 1.61
N ALA A 280 19.65 -2.09 1.10
CA ALA A 280 20.16 -1.08 0.18
C ALA A 280 21.12 -0.08 0.85
N ILE A 281 20.95 0.17 2.16
CA ILE A 281 21.83 1.07 2.93
C ILE A 281 23.15 0.35 3.31
N PHE A 282 23.07 -0.88 3.82
CA PHE A 282 24.23 -1.55 4.46
C PHE A 282 24.72 -2.82 3.77
N GLY A 283 23.96 -3.35 2.80
CA GLY A 283 24.31 -4.58 2.09
C GLY A 283 24.02 -5.86 2.88
N HIS A 284 23.22 -5.81 3.95
CA HIS A 284 22.90 -6.98 4.76
C HIS A 284 22.04 -8.02 4.02
N PRO A 285 22.23 -9.34 4.27
CA PRO A 285 21.33 -10.38 3.80
C PRO A 285 19.89 -10.20 4.31
N PHE A 286 18.91 -10.77 3.59
CA PHE A 286 17.47 -10.55 3.82
C PHE A 286 17.02 -10.62 5.28
N PHE A 287 17.29 -11.74 5.97
CA PHE A 287 16.82 -11.96 7.33
C PHE A 287 17.50 -11.05 8.36
N GLU A 288 18.79 -10.76 8.18
CA GLU A 288 19.51 -9.82 9.05
C GLU A 288 18.96 -8.40 8.87
N ALA A 289 18.77 -7.97 7.62
CA ALA A 289 18.20 -6.68 7.27
C ALA A 289 16.77 -6.52 7.83
N GLY A 290 15.94 -7.55 7.68
CA GLY A 290 14.58 -7.56 8.23
C GLY A 290 14.55 -7.44 9.75
N ARG A 291 15.47 -8.11 10.46
CA ARG A 291 15.58 -8.01 11.92
C ARG A 291 15.98 -6.60 12.37
N LYS A 292 16.97 -5.98 11.70
CA LYS A 292 17.41 -4.61 12.03
C LYS A 292 16.31 -3.60 11.75
N ALA A 293 15.70 -3.67 10.56
CA ALA A 293 14.57 -2.82 10.21
C ALA A 293 13.42 -2.94 11.23
N PHE A 294 13.06 -4.17 11.63
CA PHE A 294 12.03 -4.37 12.65
C PHE A 294 12.39 -3.75 14.01
N ASN A 295 13.64 -3.87 14.47
CA ASN A 295 14.09 -3.27 15.73
C ASN A 295 13.98 -1.74 15.70
N ILE A 296 14.44 -1.10 14.62
CA ILE A 296 14.37 0.36 14.45
C ILE A 296 12.91 0.85 14.48
N LEU A 297 12.03 0.12 13.79
CA LEU A 297 10.61 0.46 13.69
C LEU A 297 9.85 0.20 15.00
N SER A 298 10.11 -0.92 15.67
CA SER A 298 9.44 -1.28 16.93
C SER A 298 9.82 -0.32 18.07
N ASN A 299 11.08 0.12 18.15
CA ASN A 299 11.53 1.12 19.12
C ASN A 299 10.78 2.46 18.99
N ASN A 300 10.18 2.74 17.83
CA ASN A 300 9.42 3.94 17.55
C ASN A 300 7.99 3.64 17.05
N ALA A 301 7.40 2.51 17.42
CA ALA A 301 6.19 1.95 16.81
C ALA A 301 5.03 2.95 16.65
N LEU A 302 4.68 3.73 17.69
CA LEU A 302 3.61 4.73 17.60
C LEU A 302 3.91 5.85 16.60
N ARG A 303 5.18 6.25 16.47
CA ARG A 303 5.60 7.28 15.52
C ARG A 303 5.53 6.73 14.10
N VAL A 304 6.06 5.53 13.90
CA VAL A 304 6.08 4.79 12.63
C VAL A 304 4.66 4.56 12.13
N PHE A 305 3.80 3.96 12.96
CA PHE A 305 2.42 3.65 12.61
C PHE A 305 1.66 4.87 12.13
N VAL A 306 1.77 5.99 12.85
CA VAL A 306 1.12 7.24 12.48
C VAL A 306 1.64 7.79 11.15
N ILE A 307 2.95 7.73 10.91
CA ILE A 307 3.54 8.22 9.66
C ILE A 307 3.02 7.41 8.48
N ASN A 308 3.06 6.08 8.59
CA ASN A 308 2.63 5.19 7.52
C ASN A 308 1.12 5.33 7.29
N SER A 309 0.30 5.30 8.35
CA SER A 309 -1.16 5.43 8.19
C SER A 309 -1.60 6.74 7.53
N VAL A 310 -1.00 7.89 7.91
CA VAL A 310 -1.32 9.19 7.28
C VAL A 310 -0.78 9.24 5.85
N GLY A 311 0.44 8.73 5.63
CA GLY A 311 1.08 8.69 4.32
C GLY A 311 0.29 7.82 3.33
N ASP A 312 -0.03 6.60 3.72
CA ASP A 312 -0.81 5.64 2.93
C ASP A 312 -2.18 6.20 2.57
N PHE A 313 -2.84 6.89 3.52
CA PHE A 313 -4.13 7.51 3.26
C PHE A 313 -4.04 8.67 2.26
N VAL A 314 -3.00 9.51 2.37
CA VAL A 314 -2.71 10.57 1.39
C VAL A 314 -2.46 10.00 0.01
N LEU A 315 -1.64 8.96 -0.09
CA LEU A 315 -1.33 8.29 -1.36
C LEU A 315 -2.57 7.57 -1.92
N PHE A 316 -3.40 6.96 -1.07
CA PHE A 316 -4.68 6.38 -1.45
C PHE A 316 -5.63 7.41 -2.07
N LEU A 317 -5.75 8.59 -1.47
CA LEU A 317 -6.57 9.67 -2.03
C LEU A 317 -6.01 10.19 -3.34
N GLY A 318 -4.68 10.22 -3.49
CA GLY A 318 -4.03 10.44 -4.79
C GLY A 318 -4.49 9.43 -5.84
N LYS A 319 -4.46 8.12 -5.52
CA LYS A 319 -4.91 7.03 -6.41
C LYS A 319 -6.39 7.21 -6.78
N ALA A 320 -7.24 7.44 -5.79
CA ALA A 320 -8.69 7.64 -5.98
C ALA A 320 -8.99 8.85 -6.87
N PHE A 321 -8.26 9.95 -6.70
CA PHE A 321 -8.42 11.15 -7.53
C PHE A 321 -8.06 10.90 -9.00
N VAL A 322 -6.94 10.23 -9.30
CA VAL A 322 -6.57 9.87 -10.69
C VAL A 322 -7.67 9.03 -11.35
N VAL A 323 -8.15 8.01 -10.65
CA VAL A 323 -9.19 7.10 -11.15
C VAL A 323 -10.47 7.86 -11.41
N LEU A 324 -10.93 8.66 -10.44
CA LEU A 324 -12.14 9.45 -10.57
C LEU A 324 -12.08 10.40 -11.77
N CYS A 325 -11.04 11.23 -11.88
CA CYS A 325 -10.89 12.15 -13.00
C CYS A 325 -10.81 11.42 -14.35
N THR A 326 -10.11 10.29 -14.43
CA THR A 326 -9.99 9.52 -15.66
C THR A 326 -11.32 8.89 -16.07
N VAL A 327 -12.10 8.37 -15.11
CA VAL A 327 -13.43 7.80 -15.38
C VAL A 327 -14.43 8.88 -15.76
N LEU A 328 -14.44 10.04 -15.08
CA LEU A 328 -15.33 11.17 -15.41
C LEU A 328 -15.10 11.65 -16.86
N VAL A 329 -13.85 11.88 -17.25
CA VAL A 329 -13.54 12.24 -18.65
C VAL A 329 -13.86 11.10 -19.61
N GLY A 330 -13.61 9.84 -19.20
CA GLY A 330 -14.00 8.66 -19.97
C GLY A 330 -15.49 8.58 -20.25
N MET A 331 -16.34 8.97 -19.28
CA MET A 331 -17.80 9.03 -19.46
C MET A 331 -18.20 10.06 -20.52
N GLU A 332 -17.68 11.28 -20.43
CA GLU A 332 -17.96 12.35 -21.39
C GLU A 332 -17.54 11.97 -22.82
N VAL A 333 -16.38 11.33 -22.98
CA VAL A 333 -15.88 10.87 -24.29
C VAL A 333 -16.73 9.73 -24.85
N ILE A 334 -17.18 8.80 -24.02
CA ILE A 334 -18.00 7.66 -24.46
C ILE A 334 -19.41 8.11 -24.82
N GLN A 335 -20.00 9.06 -24.09
CA GLN A 335 -21.33 9.61 -24.40
C GLN A 335 -21.39 10.28 -25.77
N GLN A 336 -20.26 10.80 -26.27
CA GLN A 336 -20.17 11.41 -27.59
C GLN A 336 -20.07 10.40 -28.75
N LYS A 337 -19.92 9.09 -28.47
CA LYS A 337 -19.77 8.05 -29.50
C LYS A 337 -21.00 7.14 -29.59
N PRO A 338 -21.84 7.27 -30.64
CA PRO A 338 -22.94 6.34 -30.86
C PRO A 338 -22.39 4.94 -31.20
N GLY A 339 -22.91 3.89 -30.56
CA GLY A 339 -22.59 2.48 -30.87
C GLY A 339 -22.04 1.63 -29.72
N ILE A 340 -21.81 2.19 -28.52
CA ILE A 340 -21.33 1.43 -27.36
C ILE A 340 -22.52 1.01 -26.48
N GLN A 341 -22.95 -0.25 -26.57
CA GLN A 341 -24.10 -0.77 -25.79
C GLN A 341 -23.76 -1.07 -24.31
N HIS A 342 -22.50 -1.37 -23.99
CA HIS A 342 -22.05 -1.71 -22.63
C HIS A 342 -20.94 -0.78 -22.13
N SER A 343 -21.24 0.51 -22.01
CA SER A 343 -20.28 1.54 -21.58
C SER A 343 -19.65 1.27 -20.21
N TRP A 344 -20.37 0.61 -19.29
CA TRP A 344 -19.88 0.28 -17.95
C TRP A 344 -18.66 -0.65 -17.97
N VAL A 345 -18.58 -1.62 -18.91
CA VAL A 345 -17.43 -2.53 -19.03
C VAL A 345 -16.17 -1.74 -19.40
N VAL A 346 -16.29 -0.86 -20.40
CA VAL A 346 -15.19 0.00 -20.85
C VAL A 346 -14.74 0.94 -19.73
N LEU A 347 -15.69 1.53 -18.99
CA LEU A 347 -15.39 2.41 -17.86
C LEU A 347 -14.69 1.68 -16.71
N ILE A 348 -15.08 0.44 -16.40
CA ILE A 348 -14.39 -0.38 -15.39
C ILE A 348 -12.96 -0.68 -15.84
N LEU A 349 -12.75 -1.07 -17.10
CA LEU A 349 -11.42 -1.34 -17.64
C LEU A 349 -10.53 -0.09 -17.63
N VAL A 350 -11.07 1.07 -18.02
CA VAL A 350 -10.38 2.36 -17.96
C VAL A 350 -10.04 2.73 -16.51
N GLY A 351 -10.97 2.54 -15.58
CA GLY A 351 -10.76 2.77 -14.16
C GLY A 351 -9.68 1.86 -13.56
N LEU A 352 -9.69 0.58 -13.90
CA LEU A 352 -8.67 -0.39 -13.49
C LEU A 352 -7.29 0.00 -14.02
N PHE A 353 -7.20 0.35 -15.30
CA PHE A 353 -5.95 0.80 -15.90
C PHE A 353 -5.44 2.10 -15.24
N ALA A 354 -6.34 3.06 -14.99
CA ALA A 354 -6.00 4.30 -14.29
C ALA A 354 -5.49 4.03 -12.87
N TYR A 355 -6.10 3.07 -12.15
CA TYR A 355 -5.67 2.64 -10.83
C TYR A 355 -4.26 2.04 -10.87
N LEU A 356 -3.99 1.14 -11.81
CA LEU A 356 -2.68 0.51 -11.97
C LEU A 356 -1.59 1.56 -12.23
N VAL A 357 -1.83 2.50 -13.15
CA VAL A 357 -0.90 3.59 -13.43
C VAL A 357 -0.69 4.44 -12.17
N ALA A 358 -1.76 4.89 -11.51
CA ALA A 358 -1.64 5.69 -10.29
C ALA A 358 -0.90 4.95 -9.18
N HIS A 359 -1.14 3.65 -9.04
CA HIS A 359 -0.45 2.79 -8.08
C HIS A 359 1.06 2.79 -8.33
N CYS A 360 1.52 2.49 -9.56
CA CYS A 360 2.95 2.44 -9.87
C CYS A 360 3.69 3.74 -9.55
N PHE A 361 3.11 4.90 -9.90
CA PHE A 361 3.73 6.21 -9.62
C PHE A 361 3.75 6.53 -8.13
N LEU A 362 2.65 6.28 -7.43
CA LEU A 362 2.55 6.63 -6.01
C LEU A 362 3.36 5.67 -5.13
N THR A 363 3.56 4.42 -5.56
CA THR A 363 4.48 3.48 -4.88
C THR A 363 5.93 3.96 -4.91
N VAL A 364 6.39 4.64 -5.96
CA VAL A 364 7.73 5.26 -5.97
C VAL A 364 7.85 6.34 -4.89
N TYR A 365 6.82 7.15 -4.75
CA TYR A 365 6.77 8.19 -3.72
C TYR A 365 6.73 7.57 -2.32
N GLU A 366 5.92 6.54 -2.13
CA GLU A 366 5.82 5.75 -0.89
C GLU A 366 7.19 5.20 -0.47
N MET A 367 7.87 4.50 -1.38
CA MET A 367 9.21 3.96 -1.15
C MET A 367 10.24 5.03 -0.81
N THR A 368 10.14 6.22 -1.42
CA THR A 368 11.02 7.34 -1.11
C THR A 368 10.81 7.84 0.32
N ILE A 369 9.55 7.99 0.75
CA ILE A 369 9.23 8.40 2.13
C ILE A 369 9.76 7.38 3.13
N ASP A 370 9.49 6.10 2.92
CA ASP A 370 9.94 5.03 3.82
C ASP A 370 11.47 4.98 3.93
N THR A 371 12.15 5.12 2.79
CA THR A 371 13.61 5.13 2.77
C THR A 371 14.16 6.30 3.55
N ILE A 372 13.64 7.52 3.34
CA ILE A 372 14.05 8.71 4.10
C ILE A 372 13.76 8.52 5.58
N PHE A 373 12.63 7.90 5.92
CA PHE A 373 12.26 7.67 7.30
C PHE A 373 13.21 6.68 8.00
N ILE A 374 13.58 5.56 7.35
CA ILE A 374 14.60 4.64 7.88
C ILE A 374 15.96 5.33 7.97
N CYS A 375 16.39 6.04 6.92
CA CYS A 375 17.66 6.78 6.94
C CYS A 375 17.70 7.79 8.07
N PHE A 376 16.58 8.48 8.33
CA PHE A 376 16.43 9.39 9.46
C PHE A 376 16.53 8.70 10.82
N CYS A 377 15.90 7.53 10.99
CA CYS A 377 16.02 6.75 12.22
C CYS A 377 17.46 6.28 12.45
N GLU A 378 18.12 5.76 11.41
CA GLU A 378 19.53 5.35 11.44
C GLU A 378 20.47 6.52 11.77
N ASP A 379 20.24 7.68 11.14
CA ASP A 379 20.99 8.92 11.43
C ASP A 379 20.81 9.34 12.89
N CYS A 380 19.60 9.22 13.46
CA CYS A 380 19.34 9.50 14.86
C CYS A 380 20.05 8.52 15.83
N GLU A 381 20.22 7.25 15.44
CA GLU A 381 20.86 6.24 16.29
C GLU A 381 22.40 6.30 16.22
N ARG A 382 22.97 6.60 15.05
CA ARG A 382 24.42 6.54 14.84
C ARG A 382 25.14 7.86 15.08
N ASN A 383 24.45 8.97 14.89
CA ASN A 383 25.04 10.30 14.97
C ASN A 383 24.52 11.03 16.22
N ASP A 384 25.41 11.77 16.89
CA ASP A 384 25.11 12.48 18.13
C ASP A 384 24.89 13.98 17.89
N GLY A 385 25.16 14.46 16.67
CA GLY A 385 25.11 15.88 16.31
C GLY A 385 26.27 16.72 16.86
N MET A 386 27.22 16.09 17.56
CA MET A 386 28.37 16.74 18.21
C MET A 386 29.68 16.22 17.60
N SER A 387 30.05 14.97 17.89
CA SER A 387 31.24 14.33 17.32
C SER A 387 30.99 13.82 15.90
N LYS A 388 29.75 13.40 15.63
CA LYS A 388 29.28 12.93 14.32
C LYS A 388 28.06 13.78 13.93
N PRO A 389 28.22 14.73 12.98
CA PRO A 389 27.12 15.59 12.56
C PRO A 389 26.03 14.78 11.87
N TYR A 390 24.77 15.11 12.12
CA TYR A 390 23.62 14.54 11.43
C TYR A 390 23.66 14.85 9.92
N TYR A 391 23.16 13.92 9.12
CA TYR A 391 22.95 14.10 7.68
C TYR A 391 21.56 14.65 7.36
N MET A 392 20.59 14.46 8.25
CA MET A 392 19.22 14.92 8.06
C MET A 392 19.13 16.44 7.87
N SER A 393 18.11 16.88 7.14
CA SER A 393 17.88 18.32 6.91
C SER A 393 17.55 19.06 8.21
N ARG A 394 17.79 20.38 8.23
CA ARG A 394 17.46 21.26 9.37
C ARG A 394 16.01 21.09 9.84
N GLY A 395 15.05 20.91 8.92
CA GLY A 395 13.66 20.72 9.28
C GLY A 395 13.37 19.39 10.00
N LEU A 396 14.07 18.31 9.66
CA LEU A 396 13.97 17.05 10.42
C LEU A 396 14.69 17.17 11.77
N MET A 397 15.85 17.83 11.80
CA MET A 397 16.61 18.06 13.03
C MET A 397 15.83 18.90 14.04
N GLU A 398 15.22 20.00 13.60
CA GLU A 398 14.32 20.83 14.40
C GLU A 398 13.16 20.01 14.95
N PHE A 399 12.59 19.09 14.15
CA PHE A 399 11.54 18.20 14.62
C PHE A 399 12.03 17.28 15.76
N VAL A 400 13.22 16.69 15.63
CA VAL A 400 13.84 15.85 16.67
C VAL A 400 14.06 16.66 17.95
N GLN A 401 14.67 17.83 17.83
CA GLN A 401 14.97 18.70 18.97
C GLN A 401 13.70 19.17 19.67
N ASN A 402 12.69 19.60 18.92
CA ASN A 402 11.39 20.00 19.47
C ASN A 402 10.68 18.83 20.16
N SER A 403 10.82 17.62 19.62
CA SER A 403 10.28 16.41 20.24
C SER A 403 11.01 16.07 21.55
N LYS A 404 12.34 16.13 21.58
CA LYS A 404 13.15 15.91 22.79
C LYS A 404 12.81 16.92 23.88
N LYS A 405 12.79 18.22 23.55
CA LYS A 405 12.39 19.29 24.47
C LYS A 405 10.97 19.10 25.03
N ALA A 406 10.02 18.69 24.20
CA ALA A 406 8.66 18.41 24.67
C ALA A 406 8.60 17.23 25.65
N ILE A 407 9.42 16.19 25.44
CA ILE A 407 9.53 15.06 26.38
C ILE A 407 10.18 15.51 27.69
N GLU A 408 11.29 16.23 27.63
CA GLU A 408 12.02 16.76 28.80
C GLU A 408 11.13 17.68 29.64
N SER A 409 10.34 18.55 29.00
CA SER A 409 9.39 19.42 29.68
C SER A 409 8.26 18.64 30.37
N ASN A 410 7.79 17.54 29.77
CA ASN A 410 6.78 16.68 30.38
C ASN A 410 7.32 15.88 31.56
N THR A 411 8.56 15.38 31.48
CA THR A 411 9.22 14.70 32.60
C THR A 411 9.50 15.65 33.76
N PHE A 412 9.93 16.88 33.47
CA PHE A 412 10.13 17.91 34.49
C PHE A 412 8.81 18.28 35.18
N ASN A 413 7.74 18.48 34.41
CA ASN A 413 6.40 18.76 34.94
C ASN A 413 5.78 17.58 35.71
N ALA A 414 6.17 16.35 35.41
CA ALA A 414 5.74 15.16 36.15
C ALA A 414 6.47 15.06 37.50
N TRP A 415 7.77 15.35 37.54
CA TRP A 415 8.55 15.44 38.78
C TRP A 415 8.08 16.57 39.69
N SER A 416 7.72 17.73 39.14
CA SER A 416 7.21 18.86 39.94
C SER A 416 5.79 18.67 40.48
N ARG A 417 5.08 17.61 40.08
CA ARG A 417 3.68 17.35 40.48
C ARG A 417 3.53 16.18 41.46
N ASN A 418 4.59 15.45 41.75
CA ASN A 418 4.62 14.45 42.82
C ASN A 418 5.46 15.02 43.97
N PRO A 419 4.85 15.73 44.94
CA PRO A 419 5.52 16.11 46.18
C PRO A 419 5.90 14.90 47.04
#